data_AF-A0A934X4N9-F1
#
_entry.id   AF-A0A934X4N9-F1
#
_cell.length_a   1.000
_cell.length_b   1.000
_cell.length_c   1.000
_cell.angle_alpha   90.00
_cell.angle_beta   90.00
_cell.angle_gamma   90.00
#
_symmetry.space_group_name_H-M   'P 1'
#
loop_
_entity.id
_entity.type
_entity.pdbx_description
1 polymer ?
#
loop_
_entity_poly.entity_id
_entity_poly.type
_entity_poly.pdbx_seq_one_letter_code
_entity_poly.pdbx_strand_id
1 'polypeptide(L)'
;MSHRLLEHPEAAVEAGDTVTTVRWDGGGARCEWFRADPLGLVLIRRGGYAVGLARGGVLQTSKAGRRHVQGRTAAGGWSQQRFARRRENQADALVEAVVGHVERILVKGEGGVPDGLVLGGDRALAAAVLADPRCRALRDLPRRELPDLPDPDARVLAEALRRGRSVWIVPVPQPS
;
A
#
# COMPACT_ATOMS: atom_id res chain seq x y z
N MET A 1 3.97 -14.81 -26.99
CA MET A 1 4.71 -14.25 -28.14
C MET A 1 6.10 -13.87 -27.64
N SER A 2 7.17 -14.37 -28.27
CA SER A 2 8.56 -14.06 -27.91
C SER A 2 9.05 -12.89 -28.75
N HIS A 3 9.54 -11.83 -28.12
CA HIS A 3 10.18 -10.70 -28.80
C HIS A 3 11.67 -10.71 -28.42
N ARG A 4 12.58 -10.78 -29.41
CA ARG A 4 14.01 -10.54 -29.17
C ARG A 4 14.24 -9.04 -28.94
N LEU A 5 14.94 -8.69 -27.87
CA LEU A 5 15.52 -7.37 -27.72
C LEU A 5 16.70 -7.23 -28.69
N LEU A 6 16.76 -6.11 -29.42
CA LEU A 6 17.76 -5.85 -30.46
C LEU A 6 19.22 -5.85 -29.95
N GLU A 7 19.45 -5.73 -28.64
CA GLU A 7 20.77 -5.70 -28.00
C GLU A 7 21.14 -7.00 -27.24
N HIS A 8 20.20 -7.95 -27.10
CA HIS A 8 20.41 -9.25 -26.45
C HIS A 8 19.70 -10.36 -27.25
N PRO A 9 20.31 -10.87 -28.34
CA PRO A 9 19.67 -11.83 -29.23
C PRO A 9 19.32 -13.17 -28.57
N GLU A 10 20.02 -13.51 -27.48
CA GLU A 10 19.83 -14.72 -26.65
C GLU A 10 18.79 -14.51 -25.54
N ALA A 11 18.19 -13.32 -25.43
CA ALA A 11 17.28 -13.04 -24.32
C ALA A 11 16.03 -13.94 -24.38
N ALA A 12 15.79 -14.69 -23.32
CA ALA A 12 14.61 -15.52 -23.14
C ALA A 12 13.51 -14.72 -22.43
N VAL A 13 12.32 -14.67 -23.02
CA VAL A 13 11.15 -13.98 -22.46
C VAL A 13 10.07 -14.99 -22.10
N GLU A 14 9.75 -15.06 -20.81
CA GLU A 14 8.65 -15.84 -20.25
C GLU A 14 7.54 -14.86 -19.82
N ALA A 15 6.47 -14.79 -20.61
CA ALA A 15 5.33 -13.91 -20.34
C ALA A 15 4.19 -14.69 -19.66
N GLY A 16 3.90 -14.33 -18.41
CA GLY A 16 2.65 -14.65 -17.72
C GLY A 16 1.69 -13.46 -17.70
N ASP A 17 0.54 -13.63 -17.05
CA ASP A 17 -0.54 -12.63 -17.03
C ASP A 17 -0.17 -11.35 -16.26
N THR A 18 0.40 -11.51 -15.06
CA THR A 18 0.83 -10.41 -14.19
C THR A 18 2.35 -10.31 -14.04
N VAL A 19 3.11 -11.25 -14.58
CA VAL A 19 4.57 -11.28 -14.47
C VAL A 19 5.18 -11.60 -15.83
N THR A 20 6.16 -10.80 -16.24
CA THR A 20 7.03 -11.11 -17.37
C THR A 20 8.45 -11.24 -16.87
N THR A 21 9.09 -12.38 -17.11
CA THR A 21 10.51 -12.58 -16.80
C THR A 21 11.31 -12.51 -18.09
N VAL A 22 12.31 -11.65 -18.12
CA VAL A 22 13.28 -11.53 -19.21
C VAL A 22 14.64 -11.96 -18.66
N ARG A 23 15.30 -12.91 -19.30
CA ARG A 23 16.65 -13.38 -18.94
C ARG A 23 17.58 -13.16 -20.12
N TRP A 24 18.83 -12.83 -19.86
CA TRP A 24 19.90 -12.68 -20.87
C TRP A 24 21.24 -13.11 -20.26
N ASP A 25 22.28 -13.19 -21.09
CA ASP A 25 23.62 -13.54 -20.61
C ASP A 25 24.10 -12.50 -19.59
N GLY A 26 24.30 -12.96 -18.36
CA GLY A 26 24.76 -12.11 -17.26
C GLY A 26 23.65 -11.57 -16.34
N GLY A 27 22.37 -11.89 -16.57
CA GLY A 27 21.32 -11.49 -15.64
C GLY A 27 19.88 -11.64 -16.15
N GLY A 28 18.98 -10.91 -15.51
CA GLY A 28 17.58 -10.88 -15.89
C GLY A 28 16.79 -9.82 -15.15
N ALA A 29 15.55 -9.64 -15.56
CA ALA A 29 14.59 -8.79 -14.90
C ALA A 29 13.22 -9.48 -14.84
N ARG A 30 12.55 -9.35 -13.69
CA ARG A 30 11.17 -9.73 -13.50
C ARG A 30 10.33 -8.47 -13.42
N CYS A 31 9.40 -8.33 -14.36
CA CYS A 31 8.47 -7.22 -14.48
C CYS A 31 7.12 -7.66 -13.92
N GLU A 32 6.70 -7.06 -12.80
CA GLU A 32 5.47 -7.38 -12.10
C GLU A 32 4.42 -6.28 -12.33
N TRP A 33 3.35 -6.66 -13.00
CA TRP A 33 2.18 -5.84 -13.30
C TRP A 33 1.17 -5.93 -12.16
N PHE A 34 0.46 -4.83 -11.92
CA PHE A 34 -0.65 -4.80 -10.99
C PHE A 34 -1.86 -4.17 -11.67
N ARG A 35 -2.71 -5.06 -12.20
CA ARG A 35 -3.81 -4.71 -13.11
C ARG A 35 -5.14 -4.45 -12.41
N ALA A 36 -5.19 -4.58 -11.08
CA ALA A 36 -6.41 -4.36 -10.31
C ALA A 36 -6.99 -2.96 -10.55
N ASP A 37 -8.25 -2.91 -10.96
CA ASP A 37 -8.98 -1.67 -11.21
C ASP A 37 -10.49 -1.91 -11.04
N PRO A 38 -11.14 -1.36 -10.01
CA PRO A 38 -10.73 -0.22 -9.19
C PRO A 38 -9.64 -0.54 -8.17
N LEU A 39 -8.88 0.48 -7.80
CA LEU A 39 -7.81 0.37 -6.82
C LEU A 39 -8.15 1.12 -5.53
N GLY A 40 -8.18 0.40 -4.41
CA GLY A 40 -8.27 1.00 -3.08
C GLY A 40 -6.89 1.36 -2.55
N LEU A 41 -6.78 2.47 -1.85
CA LEU A 41 -5.55 2.92 -1.21
C LEU A 41 -5.81 3.16 0.28
N VAL A 42 -4.97 2.58 1.13
CA VAL A 42 -5.02 2.76 2.59
C VAL A 42 -3.60 3.03 3.10
N LEU A 43 -3.34 4.30 3.42
CA LEU A 43 -2.07 4.78 3.95
C LEU A 43 -2.27 5.23 5.38
N ILE A 44 -1.47 4.73 6.32
CA ILE A 44 -1.63 5.06 7.73
C ILE A 44 -0.28 5.09 8.43
N ARG A 45 0.01 6.18 9.13
CA ARG A 45 1.14 6.35 10.04
C ARG A 45 0.66 7.12 11.27
N ARG A 46 1.44 7.09 12.35
CA ARG A 46 1.12 7.88 13.57
C ARG A 46 0.94 9.38 13.29
N GLY A 47 1.62 9.93 12.29
CA GLY A 47 1.52 11.34 11.90
C GLY A 47 0.32 11.70 11.02
N GLY A 48 -0.31 10.72 10.36
CA GLY A 48 -1.40 10.98 9.41
C GLY A 48 -1.92 9.75 8.69
N TYR A 49 -3.04 9.91 7.99
CA TYR A 49 -3.66 8.86 7.18
C TYR A 49 -4.19 9.43 5.87
N ALA A 50 -4.31 8.56 4.87
CA ALA A 50 -5.00 8.83 3.62
C ALA A 50 -5.67 7.56 3.10
N VAL A 51 -6.94 7.65 2.74
CA VAL A 51 -7.74 6.57 2.17
C VAL A 51 -8.34 7.06 0.86
N GLY A 52 -8.36 6.24 -0.19
CA GLY A 52 -8.99 6.63 -1.43
C GLY A 52 -9.32 5.46 -2.35
N LEU A 53 -10.30 5.69 -3.23
CA LEU A 53 -10.66 4.80 -4.32
C LEU A 53 -10.23 5.46 -5.63
N ALA A 54 -9.55 4.70 -6.48
CA ALA A 54 -9.14 5.12 -7.81
C ALA A 54 -9.71 4.19 -8.89
N ARG A 55 -9.96 4.75 -10.07
CA ARG A 55 -10.20 4.00 -11.30
C ARG A 55 -9.26 4.52 -12.37
N GLY A 56 -8.59 3.62 -13.06
CA GLY A 56 -7.44 3.98 -13.89
C GLY A 56 -6.41 4.79 -13.10
N GLY A 57 -5.96 5.90 -13.67
CA GLY A 57 -4.99 6.80 -13.04
C GLY A 57 -5.60 7.90 -12.16
N VAL A 58 -6.90 7.86 -11.85
CA VAL A 58 -7.63 8.98 -11.24
C VAL A 58 -8.24 8.59 -9.89
N LEU A 59 -7.99 9.40 -8.86
CA LEU A 59 -8.69 9.30 -7.57
C LEU A 59 -10.12 9.81 -7.70
N GLN A 60 -11.10 8.94 -7.44
CA GLN A 60 -12.53 9.29 -7.52
C GLN A 60 -13.05 9.85 -6.20
N THR A 61 -12.65 9.22 -5.09
CA THR A 61 -12.99 9.66 -3.74
C THR A 61 -11.79 9.43 -2.85
N SER A 62 -11.50 10.40 -1.98
CA SER A 62 -10.42 10.26 -1.01
C SER A 62 -10.69 11.06 0.26
N LYS A 63 -10.01 10.66 1.32
CA LYS A 63 -9.94 11.38 2.59
C LYS A 63 -8.54 11.26 3.15
N ALA A 64 -7.90 12.41 3.37
CA ALA A 64 -6.66 12.51 4.13
C ALA A 64 -6.90 13.31 5.42
N GLY A 65 -6.08 13.04 6.42
CA GLY A 65 -6.15 13.74 7.70
C GLY A 65 -4.96 13.45 8.59
N ARG A 66 -4.84 14.25 9.64
CA ARG A 66 -3.87 14.05 10.72
C ARG A 66 -4.63 13.85 12.02
N ARG A 67 -4.11 12.99 12.91
CA ARG A 67 -4.53 12.93 14.31
C ARG A 67 -3.27 13.15 15.14
N HIS A 68 -3.27 14.18 16.00
CA HIS A 68 -2.11 14.49 16.83
C HIS A 68 -1.85 13.34 17.80
N VAL A 69 -0.89 12.49 17.44
CA VAL A 69 -0.28 11.51 18.34
C VAL A 69 0.92 12.22 18.94
N GLN A 70 0.78 12.71 20.19
CA GLN A 70 1.82 13.49 20.85
C GLN A 70 3.11 12.66 20.95
N GLY A 71 4.20 13.21 20.39
CA GLY A 71 5.50 12.56 20.32
C GLY A 71 6.20 12.41 21.68
N ARG A 72 7.12 11.46 21.71
CA ARG A 72 8.02 11.03 22.81
C ARG A 72 8.52 12.19 23.70
N THR A 73 8.27 12.10 25.01
CA THR A 73 9.10 12.78 26.03
C THR A 73 9.96 11.73 26.74
N ALA A 74 11.27 11.96 26.73
CA ALA A 74 12.26 11.11 27.39
C ALA A 74 12.34 11.51 28.88
N ALA A 75 11.71 10.73 29.76
CA ALA A 75 12.00 10.72 31.20
C ALA A 75 11.51 9.39 31.79
N GLY A 76 12.43 8.62 32.39
CA GLY A 76 12.16 7.31 32.98
C GLY A 76 11.31 7.35 34.25
N GLY A 77 10.83 6.17 34.68
CA GLY A 77 9.96 5.98 35.86
C GLY A 77 8.51 5.64 35.49
N TRP A 78 7.63 5.46 36.49
CA TRP A 78 6.19 5.12 36.40
C TRP A 78 5.35 5.96 35.40
N SER A 79 5.91 7.07 34.91
CA SER A 79 5.46 7.81 33.72
C SER A 79 5.48 6.98 32.42
N GLN A 80 6.46 6.11 32.19
CA GLN A 80 6.61 5.24 31.01
C GLN A 80 5.39 4.34 30.78
N GLN A 81 4.86 3.72 31.85
CA GLN A 81 3.71 2.82 31.79
C GLN A 81 2.42 3.58 31.42
N ARG A 82 2.24 4.80 31.96
CA ARG A 82 1.12 5.69 31.58
C ARG A 82 1.25 6.20 30.15
N PHE A 83 2.47 6.47 29.67
CA PHE A 83 2.70 6.88 28.29
C PHE A 83 2.51 5.73 27.29
N ALA A 84 2.90 4.50 27.63
CA ALA A 84 2.65 3.32 26.79
C ALA A 84 1.15 3.12 26.54
N ARG A 85 0.33 3.10 27.62
CA ARG A 85 -1.13 2.98 27.51
C ARG A 85 -1.76 4.13 26.73
N ARG A 86 -1.30 5.38 26.93
CA ARG A 86 -1.79 6.52 26.14
C ARG A 86 -1.45 6.38 24.65
N ARG A 87 -0.29 5.82 24.31
CA ARG A 87 0.12 5.60 22.92
C ARG A 87 -0.70 4.49 22.25
N GLU A 88 -0.99 3.42 22.97
CA GLU A 88 -1.89 2.35 22.52
C GLU A 88 -3.28 2.93 22.24
N ASN A 89 -3.87 3.65 23.20
CA ASN A 89 -5.18 4.30 23.01
C ASN A 89 -5.21 5.27 21.82
N GLN A 90 -4.10 5.97 21.55
CA GLN A 90 -3.99 6.88 20.39
C GLN A 90 -3.86 6.12 19.06
N ALA A 91 -3.13 5.01 19.05
CA ALA A 91 -3.04 4.13 17.89
C ALA A 91 -4.40 3.49 17.58
N ASP A 92 -5.09 2.99 18.60
CA ASP A 92 -6.43 2.39 18.47
C ASP A 92 -7.44 3.40 17.94
N ALA A 93 -7.43 4.62 18.49
CA ALA A 93 -8.28 5.70 17.99
C ALA A 93 -7.96 6.03 16.53
N LEU A 94 -6.68 6.11 16.15
CA LEU A 94 -6.29 6.36 14.77
C LEU A 94 -6.78 5.24 13.85
N VAL A 95 -6.59 3.97 14.22
CA VAL A 95 -7.08 2.80 13.47
C VAL A 95 -8.60 2.89 13.31
N GLU A 96 -9.35 3.13 14.38
CA GLU A 96 -10.82 3.24 14.35
C GLU A 96 -11.29 4.32 13.37
N ALA A 97 -10.66 5.49 13.37
CA ALA A 97 -11.00 6.55 12.42
C ALA A 97 -10.72 6.16 10.97
N VAL A 98 -9.59 5.48 10.72
CA VAL A 98 -9.24 5.02 9.37
C VAL A 98 -10.18 3.90 8.92
N VAL A 99 -10.56 2.97 9.80
CA VAL A 99 -11.58 1.95 9.51
C VAL A 99 -12.90 2.61 9.09
N GLY A 100 -13.36 3.63 9.81
CA GLY A 100 -14.58 4.36 9.41
C GLY A 100 -14.47 5.02 8.03
N HIS A 101 -13.29 5.49 7.64
CA HIS A 101 -13.06 6.01 6.29
C HIS A 101 -12.97 4.90 5.23
N VAL A 102 -12.32 3.79 5.54
CA VAL A 102 -12.25 2.61 4.67
C VAL A 102 -13.64 2.04 4.42
N GLU A 103 -14.44 1.86 5.47
CA GLU A 103 -15.82 1.36 5.34
C GLU A 103 -16.64 2.28 4.43
N ARG A 104 -16.61 3.60 4.69
CA ARG A 104 -17.38 4.58 3.91
C ARG A 104 -16.93 4.70 2.46
N ILE A 105 -15.63 4.59 2.18
CA ILE A 105 -15.07 4.85 0.84
C ILE A 105 -14.93 3.57 0.02
N LEU A 106 -14.42 2.49 0.62
CA LEU A 106 -13.98 1.27 -0.07
C LEU A 106 -14.92 0.08 0.10
N VAL A 107 -15.88 0.13 1.02
CA VAL A 107 -16.81 -0.99 1.27
C VAL A 107 -18.25 -0.61 0.94
N LYS A 108 -18.70 0.55 1.41
CA LYS A 108 -20.07 1.06 1.22
C LYS A 108 -20.16 2.21 0.22
N GLY A 109 -19.02 2.64 -0.34
CA GLY A 109 -18.96 3.75 -1.28
C GLY A 109 -19.56 3.40 -2.64
N GLU A 110 -19.98 4.42 -3.39
CA GLU A 110 -20.62 4.28 -4.71
C GLU A 110 -19.75 3.55 -5.74
N GLY A 111 -18.43 3.61 -5.58
CA GLY A 111 -17.49 2.92 -6.46
C GLY A 111 -17.35 1.43 -6.20
N GLY A 112 -18.05 0.87 -5.20
CA GLY A 112 -17.99 -0.55 -4.83
C GLY A 112 -16.68 -0.96 -4.14
N VAL A 113 -16.58 -2.26 -3.84
CA VAL A 113 -15.35 -2.86 -3.31
C VAL A 113 -14.29 -2.87 -4.42
N PRO A 114 -13.06 -2.40 -4.18
CA PRO A 114 -12.00 -2.42 -5.18
C PRO A 114 -11.53 -3.84 -5.50
N ASP A 115 -10.89 -4.01 -6.65
CA ASP A 115 -10.33 -5.30 -7.09
C ASP A 115 -8.92 -5.54 -6.54
N GLY A 116 -8.30 -4.52 -5.93
CA GLY A 116 -6.99 -4.60 -5.33
C GLY A 116 -6.69 -3.44 -4.40
N LEU A 117 -5.60 -3.56 -3.65
CA LEU A 117 -5.20 -2.58 -2.65
C LEU A 117 -3.76 -2.10 -2.81
N VAL A 118 -3.55 -0.83 -2.48
CA VAL A 118 -2.24 -0.28 -2.13
C VAL A 118 -2.26 0.03 -0.64
N LEU A 119 -1.37 -0.58 0.11
CA LEU A 119 -1.13 -0.30 1.52
C LEU A 119 0.17 0.49 1.65
N GLY A 120 0.23 1.42 2.58
CA GLY A 120 1.47 2.15 2.85
C GLY A 120 1.52 2.75 4.24
N GLY A 121 2.73 3.15 4.64
CA GLY A 121 3.01 3.63 5.98
C GLY A 121 3.36 2.52 6.96
N ASP A 122 2.76 2.57 8.15
CA ASP A 122 3.02 1.64 9.25
C ASP A 122 2.27 0.32 9.05
N ARG A 123 3.02 -0.77 8.92
CA ARG A 123 2.49 -2.10 8.61
C ARG A 123 1.58 -2.65 9.71
N ALA A 124 1.87 -2.36 10.98
CA ALA A 124 1.07 -2.83 12.10
C ALA A 124 -0.27 -2.09 12.15
N LEU A 125 -0.26 -0.78 11.94
CA LEU A 125 -1.48 0.02 11.84
C LEU A 125 -2.34 -0.39 10.63
N ALA A 126 -1.72 -0.63 9.46
CA ALA A 126 -2.43 -1.10 8.28
C ALA A 126 -3.06 -2.49 8.50
N ALA A 127 -2.34 -3.41 9.13
CA ALA A 127 -2.86 -4.72 9.49
C ALA A 127 -4.04 -4.62 10.47
N ALA A 128 -3.96 -3.74 11.47
CA ALA A 128 -5.04 -3.51 12.42
C ALA A 128 -6.32 -2.99 11.73
N VAL A 129 -6.19 -2.09 10.74
CA VAL A 129 -7.34 -1.63 9.93
C VAL A 129 -7.99 -2.80 9.18
N LEU A 130 -7.19 -3.65 8.51
CA LEU A 130 -7.73 -4.79 7.76
C LEU A 130 -8.32 -5.88 8.66
N ALA A 131 -7.84 -6.00 9.90
CA ALA A 131 -8.35 -6.95 10.88
C ALA A 131 -9.76 -6.60 11.41
N ASP A 132 -10.22 -5.36 11.21
CA ASP A 132 -11.57 -4.96 11.62
C ASP A 132 -12.66 -5.69 10.78
N PRO A 133 -13.76 -6.16 11.37
CA PRO A 133 -14.85 -6.82 10.65
C PRO A 133 -15.47 -5.98 9.53
N ARG A 134 -15.52 -4.65 9.67
CA ARG A 134 -16.04 -3.73 8.65
C ARG A 134 -15.20 -3.73 7.38
N CYS A 135 -13.93 -4.13 7.47
CA CYS A 135 -12.99 -4.20 6.36
C CYS A 135 -12.86 -5.62 5.76
N ARG A 136 -13.72 -6.57 6.14
CA ARG A 136 -13.59 -7.99 5.73
C ARG A 136 -13.49 -8.18 4.22
N ALA A 137 -14.24 -7.41 3.42
CA ALA A 137 -14.24 -7.49 1.96
C ALA A 137 -12.88 -7.16 1.33
N LEU A 138 -11.98 -6.51 2.07
CA LEU A 138 -10.68 -6.05 1.59
C LEU A 138 -9.53 -6.99 1.93
N ARG A 139 -9.74 -7.95 2.85
CA ARG A 139 -8.65 -8.73 3.47
C ARG A 139 -7.87 -9.58 2.49
N ASP A 140 -8.56 -10.17 1.52
CA ASP A 140 -7.99 -11.16 0.60
C ASP A 140 -7.71 -10.58 -0.78
N LEU A 141 -7.90 -9.26 -0.95
CA LEU A 141 -7.60 -8.59 -2.20
C LEU A 141 -6.10 -8.64 -2.50
N PRO A 142 -5.72 -8.77 -3.79
CA PRO A 142 -4.33 -8.63 -4.21
C PRO A 142 -3.82 -7.25 -3.80
N ARG A 143 -2.58 -7.17 -3.32
CA ARG A 143 -2.05 -5.94 -2.71
C ARG A 143 -0.66 -5.56 -3.19
N ARG A 144 -0.38 -4.26 -3.15
CA ARG A 144 0.96 -3.69 -3.14
C ARG A 144 1.23 -2.98 -1.84
N GLU A 145 2.41 -3.19 -1.29
CA GLU A 145 2.86 -2.54 -0.06
C GLU A 145 3.94 -1.49 -0.38
N LEU A 146 3.74 -0.26 0.10
CA LEU A 146 4.65 0.87 -0.04
C LEU A 146 5.04 1.40 1.36
N PRO A 147 5.81 0.64 2.15
CA PRO A 147 6.14 0.99 3.54
C PRO A 147 7.04 2.24 3.67
N ASP A 148 7.76 2.57 2.60
CA ASP A 148 8.70 3.69 2.52
C ASP A 148 8.03 5.05 2.31
N LEU A 149 6.71 5.10 2.08
CA LEU A 149 5.99 6.37 1.95
C LEU A 149 6.10 7.21 3.23
N PRO A 150 6.24 8.54 3.11
CA PRO A 150 6.28 9.45 4.25
C PRO A 150 4.90 9.56 4.93
N ASP A 151 4.78 10.46 5.91
CA ASP A 151 3.51 10.69 6.60
C ASP A 151 2.38 11.00 5.61
N PRO A 152 1.27 10.23 5.64
CA PRO A 152 0.24 10.34 4.62
C PRO A 152 -0.46 11.70 4.59
N ASP A 153 -0.65 12.21 3.39
CA ASP A 153 -1.55 13.30 3.03
C ASP A 153 -2.11 13.07 1.61
N ALA A 154 -2.79 14.06 1.05
CA ALA A 154 -3.35 13.96 -0.30
C ALA A 154 -2.28 13.82 -1.40
N ARG A 155 -1.10 14.44 -1.25
CA ARG A 155 -0.01 14.34 -2.21
C ARG A 155 0.63 12.96 -2.16
N VAL A 156 0.86 12.44 -0.96
CA VAL A 156 1.37 11.07 -0.75
C VAL A 156 0.39 10.04 -1.28
N LEU A 157 -0.92 10.28 -1.17
CA LEU A 157 -1.94 9.40 -1.75
C LEU A 157 -1.88 9.36 -3.28
N ALA A 158 -1.72 10.50 -3.94
CA ALA A 158 -1.55 10.56 -5.39
C ALA A 158 -0.27 9.85 -5.85
N GLU A 159 0.83 10.02 -5.12
CA GLU A 159 2.09 9.32 -5.37
C GLU A 159 1.95 7.80 -5.17
N ALA A 160 1.22 7.38 -4.14
CA ALA A 160 0.94 5.97 -3.90
C ALA A 160 0.10 5.35 -5.03
N LEU A 161 -0.86 6.08 -5.60
CA LEU A 161 -1.60 5.64 -6.79
C LEU A 161 -0.65 5.45 -7.98
N ARG A 162 0.21 6.43 -8.25
CA ARG A 162 1.19 6.35 -9.35
C ARG A 162 2.13 5.15 -9.20
N ARG A 163 2.75 4.98 -8.02
CA ARG A 163 3.64 3.84 -7.71
C ARG A 163 2.90 2.52 -7.70
N GLY A 164 1.68 2.52 -7.16
CA GLY A 164 0.78 1.37 -7.10
C GLY A 164 0.39 0.84 -8.46
N ARG A 165 0.38 1.67 -9.52
CA ARG A 165 0.11 1.26 -10.91
C ARG A 165 1.35 1.05 -11.77
N SER A 166 2.54 1.38 -11.27
CA SER A 166 3.79 1.21 -12.03
C SER A 166 4.13 -0.26 -12.25
N VAL A 167 4.88 -0.62 -13.28
CA VAL A 167 5.46 -1.97 -13.34
C VAL A 167 6.61 -2.04 -12.35
N TRP A 168 6.63 -3.03 -11.47
CA TRP A 168 7.77 -3.25 -10.57
C TRP A 168 8.78 -4.11 -11.29
N ILE A 169 10.01 -3.60 -11.42
CA ILE A 169 11.10 -4.32 -12.08
C ILE A 169 12.06 -4.80 -10.99
N VAL A 170 12.19 -6.12 -10.87
CA VAL A 170 13.06 -6.77 -9.90
C VAL A 170 14.20 -7.46 -10.66
N PRO A 171 15.48 -7.14 -10.39
CA PRO A 171 16.59 -7.87 -10.97
C PRO A 171 16.50 -9.36 -10.62
N VAL A 172 16.72 -10.22 -11.61
CA VAL A 172 16.85 -11.67 -11.40
C VAL A 172 18.34 -11.97 -11.26
N PRO A 173 18.81 -12.44 -10.08
CA PRO A 173 20.20 -12.79 -9.91
C PRO A 173 20.57 -14.00 -10.78
N GLN A 174 21.84 -14.10 -11.15
CA GLN A 174 22.33 -15.26 -11.90
C GLN A 174 22.21 -16.54 -11.05
N PRO A 175 21.80 -17.68 -11.62
CA PRO A 175 22.05 -18.95 -10.97
C PRO A 175 23.57 -19.16 -10.89
N SER A 176 24.05 -19.44 -9.68
CA SER A 176 25.45 -19.80 -9.37
C SER A 176 25.89 -21.09 -10.04
#